data_AF-A0A7X9IFT3-F1
#
_entry.id   AF-A0A7X9IFT3-F1
#
_cell.length_a   1.000
_cell.length_b   1.000
_cell.length_c   1.000
_cell.angle_alpha   90.00
_cell.angle_beta   90.00
_cell.angle_gamma   90.00
#
_symmetry.space_group_name_H-M   'P 1'
#
loop_
_entity.id
_entity.type
_entity.pdbx_description
1 polymer ?
#
loop_
_entity_poly.entity_id
_entity_poly.type
_entity_poly.pdbx_seq_one_letter_code
_entity_poly.pdbx_strand_id
1 'polypeptide(L)'
;MTRKGNSSTSDTKPGGLSAAEARREYQRRYYQLHKEKAKEYQRLYNLTHKKKRGGRGKANFICPREAARMTYNTCDLMNSPVEKTLKMLEKIINGDRLFTM
;
A
#
# COMPACT_ATOMS: atom_id res chain seq x y z
N MET A 1 4.78 -80.10 -1.49
CA MET A 1 4.35 -79.38 -2.71
C MET A 1 2.89 -79.02 -2.56
N THR A 2 2.54 -77.75 -2.35
CA THR A 2 1.19 -77.21 -2.60
C THR A 2 1.27 -75.68 -2.64
N ARG A 3 1.24 -75.10 -3.86
CA ARG A 3 1.12 -73.66 -4.08
C ARG A 3 -0.35 -73.27 -3.90
N LYS A 4 -0.66 -72.36 -2.96
CA LYS A 4 -1.96 -71.65 -2.93
C LYS A 4 -1.78 -70.32 -3.64
N GLY A 5 -2.34 -70.23 -4.85
CA GLY A 5 -2.37 -69.02 -5.66
C GLY A 5 -3.36 -68.00 -5.09
N ASN A 6 -2.92 -66.73 -5.02
CA ASN A 6 -3.77 -65.58 -4.78
C ASN A 6 -4.50 -65.18 -6.07
N SER A 7 -5.82 -65.07 -6.02
CA SER A 7 -6.60 -64.35 -7.03
C SER A 7 -7.31 -63.18 -6.37
N SER A 8 -6.69 -62.01 -6.41
CA SER A 8 -7.31 -60.74 -6.01
C SER A 8 -8.06 -60.14 -7.20
N THR A 9 -9.37 -60.37 -7.27
CA THR A 9 -10.26 -59.58 -8.11
C THR A 9 -10.87 -58.47 -7.26
N SER A 10 -10.30 -57.26 -7.33
CA SER A 10 -10.90 -56.08 -6.70
C SER A 10 -11.88 -55.44 -7.68
N ASP A 11 -13.16 -55.65 -7.44
CA ASP A 11 -14.27 -54.96 -8.10
C ASP A 11 -14.12 -53.44 -7.94
N THR A 12 -13.99 -52.74 -9.07
CA THR A 12 -13.91 -51.28 -9.10
C THR A 12 -15.32 -50.72 -9.33
N LYS A 13 -15.93 -50.16 -8.28
CA LYS A 13 -17.21 -49.43 -8.39
C LYS A 13 -16.98 -48.04 -9.01
N PRO A 14 -17.82 -47.58 -9.96
CA PRO A 14 -17.68 -46.27 -10.59
C PRO A 14 -18.48 -45.23 -9.78
N GLY A 15 -17.85 -44.11 -9.39
CA GLY A 15 -18.60 -43.00 -8.76
C GLY A 15 -17.81 -42.07 -7.83
N GLY A 16 -16.54 -42.34 -7.55
CA GLY A 16 -15.65 -41.40 -6.87
C GLY A 16 -14.64 -40.85 -7.87
N LEU A 17 -14.47 -39.52 -7.92
CA LEU A 17 -13.26 -38.93 -8.50
C LEU A 17 -12.06 -39.70 -7.93
N SER A 18 -11.11 -40.08 -8.79
CA SER A 18 -9.93 -40.85 -8.39
C SER A 18 -9.34 -40.23 -7.12
N ALA A 19 -8.83 -41.02 -6.17
CA ALA A 19 -8.21 -40.49 -4.96
C ALA A 19 -7.13 -39.41 -5.27
N ALA A 20 -6.54 -39.47 -6.46
CA ALA A 20 -5.63 -38.44 -6.99
C ALA A 20 -6.31 -37.09 -7.28
N GLU A 21 -7.55 -37.12 -7.79
CA GLU A 21 -8.34 -35.95 -8.14
C GLU A 21 -8.95 -35.29 -6.90
N ALA A 22 -9.42 -36.07 -5.92
CA ALA A 22 -9.84 -35.56 -4.62
C ALA A 22 -8.68 -34.84 -3.88
N ARG A 23 -7.46 -35.39 -3.95
CA ARG A 23 -6.24 -34.73 -3.43
C ARG A 23 -5.94 -33.43 -4.15
N ARG A 24 -6.07 -33.41 -5.48
CA ARG A 24 -5.83 -32.22 -6.30
C ARG A 24 -6.85 -31.11 -6.01
N GLU A 25 -8.11 -31.47 -5.81
CA GLU A 25 -9.18 -30.53 -5.51
C GLU A 25 -9.04 -29.95 -4.09
N TYR A 26 -8.68 -30.78 -3.11
CA TYR A 26 -8.33 -30.33 -1.75
C TYR A 26 -7.19 -29.30 -1.78
N GLN A 27 -6.11 -29.61 -2.50
CA GLN A 27 -4.96 -28.71 -2.60
C GLN A 27 -5.34 -27.37 -3.27
N ARG A 28 -6.14 -27.40 -4.35
CA ARG A 28 -6.64 -26.18 -5.00
C ARG A 28 -7.48 -25.33 -4.05
N ARG A 29 -8.44 -25.93 -3.34
CA ARG A 29 -9.29 -25.23 -2.37
C ARG A 29 -8.47 -24.63 -1.24
N TYR A 30 -7.49 -25.37 -0.73
CA TYR A 30 -6.58 -24.92 0.31
C TYR A 30 -5.79 -23.67 -0.12
N TYR A 31 -5.17 -23.68 -1.31
CA TYR A 31 -4.46 -22.52 -1.83
C TYR A 31 -5.39 -21.34 -2.13
N GLN A 32 -6.59 -21.59 -2.67
CA GLN A 32 -7.56 -20.54 -2.97
C GLN A 32 -7.97 -19.78 -1.69
N LEU A 33 -8.24 -20.51 -0.61
CA LEU A 33 -8.61 -19.95 0.69
C LEU A 33 -7.49 -19.10 1.30
N HIS A 34 -6.23 -19.54 1.16
CA HIS A 34 -5.09 -18.89 1.82
C HIS A 34 -4.41 -17.80 0.98
N LYS A 35 -4.71 -17.73 -0.31
CA LYS A 35 -4.21 -16.69 -1.23
C LYS A 35 -4.62 -15.28 -0.78
N GLU A 36 -5.83 -15.13 -0.28
CA GLU A 36 -6.35 -13.84 0.15
C GLU A 36 -5.70 -13.39 1.47
N LYS A 37 -5.53 -14.31 2.43
CA LYS A 37 -4.85 -14.04 3.70
C LYS A 37 -3.40 -13.60 3.51
N ALA A 38 -2.68 -14.19 2.54
CA ALA A 38 -1.32 -13.79 2.22
C ALA A 38 -1.24 -12.37 1.62
N LYS A 39 -2.16 -12.03 0.71
CA LYS A 39 -2.24 -10.67 0.13
C LYS A 39 -2.60 -9.62 1.18
N GLU A 40 -3.48 -9.97 2.11
CA GLU A 40 -3.93 -9.08 3.16
C GLU A 40 -2.80 -8.76 4.15
N TYR A 41 -2.04 -9.79 4.56
CA TYR A 41 -0.85 -9.60 5.37
C TYR A 41 0.17 -8.68 4.68
N GLN A 42 0.42 -8.90 3.38
CA GLN A 42 1.30 -8.05 2.59
C GLN A 42 0.79 -6.61 2.47
N ARG A 43 -0.53 -6.41 2.29
CA ARG A 43 -1.14 -5.07 2.27
C ARG A 43 -0.97 -4.36 3.59
N LEU A 44 -1.21 -5.04 4.70
CA LEU A 44 -1.11 -4.48 6.04
C LEU A 44 0.33 -4.05 6.33
N TYR A 45 1.30 -4.91 6.02
CA TYR A 45 2.72 -4.60 6.12
C TYR A 45 3.10 -3.37 5.25
N ASN A 46 2.60 -3.29 4.02
CA ASN A 46 2.83 -2.15 3.14
C ASN A 46 2.19 -0.85 3.65
N LEU A 47 1.12 -0.92 4.44
CA LEU A 47 0.44 0.23 5.04
C LEU A 47 1.16 0.71 6.32
N THR A 48 1.53 -0.23 7.19
CA THR A 48 2.13 0.05 8.50
C THR A 48 3.63 0.36 8.40
N HIS A 49 4.32 -0.22 7.42
CA HIS A 49 5.77 -0.15 7.28
C HIS A 49 6.24 0.47 5.97
N LYS A 50 5.34 1.04 5.15
CA LYS A 50 5.78 2.14 4.28
C LYS A 50 6.27 3.25 5.21
N LYS A 51 7.58 3.32 5.39
CA LYS A 51 8.26 4.58 5.75
C LYS A 51 7.57 5.65 4.92
N LYS A 52 7.00 6.67 5.56
CA LYS A 52 6.39 7.82 4.86
C LYS A 52 7.44 8.33 3.88
N ARG A 53 7.43 7.81 2.65
CA ARG A 53 8.15 8.41 1.55
C ARG A 53 7.40 9.71 1.41
N GLY A 54 7.96 10.77 1.99
CA GLY A 54 7.58 12.16 1.77
C GLY A 54 7.83 12.52 0.31
N GLY A 55 7.18 11.78 -0.59
CA GLY A 55 7.23 11.93 -2.02
C GLY A 55 5.85 12.39 -2.43
N ARG A 56 5.76 13.71 -2.63
CA ARG A 56 5.00 14.37 -3.70
C ARG A 56 4.26 13.35 -4.58
N GLY A 57 3.08 12.94 -4.13
CA GLY A 57 2.14 12.11 -4.89
C GLY A 57 1.04 13.04 -5.39
N LYS A 58 0.81 13.02 -6.70
CA LYS A 58 -0.12 13.85 -7.48
C LYS A 58 -1.30 14.43 -6.68
N ALA A 59 -1.36 15.76 -6.73
CA ALA A 59 -2.46 16.61 -6.34
C ALA A 59 -3.77 16.11 -6.97
N ASN A 60 -4.75 15.76 -6.14
CA ASN A 60 -6.18 15.82 -6.43
C ASN A 60 -7.01 16.07 -5.15
N PHE A 61 -6.37 16.47 -4.06
CA PHE A 61 -7.09 17.12 -2.98
C PHE A 61 -7.03 18.62 -3.26
N ILE A 62 -8.02 19.12 -3.99
CA ILE A 62 -8.30 20.56 -4.08
C ILE A 62 -9.00 20.93 -2.76
N CYS A 63 -8.30 20.82 -1.64
CA CYS A 63 -8.45 21.87 -0.67
C CYS A 63 -7.37 22.89 -1.05
N PRO A 64 -7.70 24.17 -1.24
CA PRO A 64 -6.67 25.18 -1.13
C PRO A 64 -6.12 25.02 0.28
N ARG A 65 -4.95 24.41 0.41
CA ARG A 65 -4.19 24.53 1.64
C ARG A 65 -3.99 26.03 1.78
N GLU A 66 -4.69 26.67 2.71
CA GLU A 66 -4.34 28.02 3.17
C GLU A 66 -2.94 27.94 3.80
N ALA A 67 -1.93 27.89 2.94
CA ALA A 67 -0.52 27.80 3.28
C ALA A 67 0.26 28.90 2.57
N ALA A 68 -0.39 30.03 2.31
CA ALA A 68 0.33 31.28 2.33
C ALA A 68 0.06 31.89 3.70
N ARG A 69 1.04 31.86 4.60
CA ARG A 69 1.06 32.85 5.68
C ARG A 69 0.87 34.20 5.00
N MET A 70 -0.28 34.84 5.24
CA MET A 70 -0.58 36.16 4.69
C MET A 70 0.34 37.21 5.30
N THR A 71 1.00 36.87 6.40
CA THR A 71 1.92 37.72 7.13
C THR A 71 3.36 37.20 7.03
N TYR A 72 4.31 38.10 6.92
CA TYR A 72 5.72 37.82 7.19
C TYR A 72 6.07 38.32 8.59
N ASN A 73 6.81 37.52 9.36
CA ASN A 73 7.34 37.93 10.66
C ASN A 73 8.75 38.49 10.54
N THR A 74 9.22 39.18 11.58
CA THR A 74 10.63 39.60 11.72
C THR A 74 11.60 38.43 11.51
N CYS A 75 11.32 37.27 12.12
CA CYS A 75 12.15 36.06 11.96
C CYS A 75 12.21 35.56 10.50
N ASP A 76 11.13 35.71 9.73
CA ASP A 76 11.10 35.28 8.33
C ASP A 76 11.97 36.19 7.46
N LEU A 77 11.99 37.49 7.74
CA LEU A 77 12.85 38.45 7.06
C LEU A 77 14.31 38.31 7.47
N MET A 78 14.61 38.25 8.77
CA MET A 78 15.99 38.34 9.25
C MET A 78 16.81 37.07 9.03
N ASN A 79 16.17 35.89 8.98
CA ASN A 79 16.87 34.61 8.80
C ASN A 79 16.84 34.10 7.34
N SER A 80 16.23 34.85 6.43
CA SER A 80 16.16 34.47 5.01
C SER A 80 17.36 35.01 4.22
N PRO A 81 17.80 34.30 3.18
CA PRO A 81 18.74 34.83 2.19
C PRO A 81 18.23 36.13 1.55
N VAL A 82 19.17 37.00 1.16
CA VAL A 82 18.89 38.36 0.66
C VAL A 82 17.93 38.37 -0.53
N GLU A 83 18.02 37.42 -1.43
CA GLU A 83 17.15 37.34 -2.61
C GLU A 83 15.70 37.04 -2.22
N LYS A 84 15.51 36.31 -1.13
CA LYS A 84 14.17 36.04 -0.59
C LYS A 84 13.64 37.24 0.17
N THR A 85 14.47 37.93 0.96
CA THR A 85 14.03 39.13 1.69
C THR A 85 13.54 40.21 0.75
N LEU A 86 14.25 40.45 -0.37
CA LEU A 86 13.80 41.39 -1.40
C LEU A 86 12.42 41.03 -1.96
N LYS A 87 12.21 39.76 -2.34
CA LYS A 87 10.89 39.28 -2.82
C LYS A 87 9.80 39.33 -1.77
N MET A 88 10.15 39.18 -0.50
CA MET A 88 9.19 39.31 0.61
C MET A 88 8.82 40.78 0.83
N LEU A 89 9.79 41.69 0.79
CA LEU A 89 9.58 43.13 0.91
C LEU A 89 8.78 43.70 -0.26
N GLU A 90 9.06 43.30 -1.49
CA GLU A 90 8.26 43.68 -2.68
C GLU A 90 6.78 43.32 -2.50
N LYS A 91 6.49 42.12 -1.98
CA LYS A 91 5.12 41.67 -1.70
C LYS A 91 4.46 42.45 -0.55
N ILE A 92 5.24 42.92 0.42
CA ILE A 92 4.73 43.78 1.49
C ILE A 92 4.40 45.17 0.92
N ILE A 93 5.29 45.73 0.10
CA ILE A 93 5.10 47.06 -0.53
C ILE A 93 3.90 47.05 -1.48
N ASN A 94 3.72 45.99 -2.27
CA ASN A 94 2.59 45.84 -3.18
C ASN A 94 1.25 45.59 -2.47
N GLY A 95 1.25 45.35 -1.15
CA GLY A 95 0.05 45.02 -0.38
C GLY A 95 -0.44 43.58 -0.55
N ASP A 96 0.30 42.72 -1.26
CA ASP A 96 -0.03 41.30 -1.44
C ASP A 96 0.05 40.52 -0.12
N ARG A 97 0.89 41.00 0.81
CA ARG A 97 1.15 40.36 2.10
C ARG A 97 1.37 41.39 3.20
N LEU A 98 0.99 41.05 4.41
CA LEU A 98 1.13 41.89 5.60
C LEU A 98 2.46 41.61 6.32
N PHE A 99 2.89 42.54 7.15
CA PHE A 99 4.05 42.38 8.02
C PHE A 99 3.61 42.42 9.48
N THR A 100 4.07 41.47 10.26
CA THR A 100 3.82 41.36 11.70
C THR A 100 5.15 41.26 12.45
N MET A 101 5.21 41.81 13.66
CA MET A 101 6.43 41.86 14.47
C MET A 101 6.76 40.50 15.07
#